data_AF-A0A6L8GHC6-F1
#
_entry.id   AF-A0A6L8GHC6-F1
#
_cell.length_a   1.000
_cell.length_b   1.000
_cell.length_c   1.000
_cell.angle_alpha   90.00
_cell.angle_beta   90.00
_cell.angle_gamma   90.00
#
_symmetry.space_group_name_H-M   'P 1'
#
loop_
_entity.id
_entity.type
_entity.pdbx_description
1 polymer ?
#
loop_
_entity_poly.entity_id
_entity_poly.type
_entity_poly.pdbx_seq_one_letter_code
_entity_poly.pdbx_strand_id
1 'polypeptide(L)'
;ARAPAIIHREENLAAKLLRDYLTDDFQAIRIDDEQEYARSLRFIERVMPGLAARTQRYEKEFPILEEYGVQAELDKALRSKVWLKSGGYIVVNHTEALVAIDVNTGRYVGKRTGRLEDTIVKTNLEAAKEIVRQIRLRDLGGIIVLDFIDMEERKNRQRVYQLLEQELRKDRSPSKAVQVSEFGLIVVTRKRAKQSLERQLTEPCPYCSGSAVIKATPTVCYDILAEMRKLGGELNGHRVQLRVNPDIARALEKEERGVLRDVEKILGRRVTLKADAQLHHEQFDVMTLGER
;
A
#
# COMPACT_ATOMS: atom_id res chain seq x y z
N ALA A 1 54.28 4.31 -10.82
CA ALA A 1 53.01 4.75 -10.19
C ALA A 1 52.36 3.55 -9.52
N ARG A 2 51.83 3.68 -8.29
CA ARG A 2 51.06 2.60 -7.64
C ARG A 2 49.70 2.48 -8.33
N ALA A 3 49.31 1.27 -8.70
CA ALA A 3 47.99 1.02 -9.28
C ALA A 3 46.87 1.37 -8.28
N PRO A 4 45.69 1.80 -8.74
CA PRO A 4 44.55 2.02 -7.86
C PRO A 4 44.21 0.73 -7.11
N ALA A 5 43.99 0.82 -5.79
CA ALA A 5 43.57 -0.29 -4.95
C ALA A 5 42.28 0.08 -4.22
N ILE A 6 41.39 -0.90 -4.02
CA ILE A 6 40.17 -0.71 -3.23
C ILE A 6 40.58 -0.46 -1.78
N ILE A 7 40.30 0.75 -1.28
CA ILE A 7 40.57 1.13 0.12
C ILE A 7 39.45 0.61 1.04
N HIS A 8 38.20 0.64 0.54
CA HIS A 8 37.04 0.15 1.24
C HIS A 8 36.02 -0.37 0.23
N ARG A 9 35.49 -1.58 0.47
CA ARG A 9 34.36 -2.13 -0.28
C ARG A 9 33.17 -2.08 0.66
N GLU A 10 32.07 -1.45 0.23
CA GLU A 10 30.84 -1.52 1.01
C GLU A 10 30.45 -2.98 1.25
N GLU A 11 30.08 -3.26 2.49
CA GLU A 11 29.62 -4.58 2.88
C GLU A 11 28.37 -4.97 2.08
N ASN A 12 28.24 -6.26 1.79
CA ASN A 12 27.06 -6.81 1.14
C ASN A 12 25.82 -6.61 2.05
N LEU A 13 24.62 -6.79 1.47
CA LEU A 13 23.37 -6.56 2.20
C LEU A 13 23.30 -7.36 3.52
N ALA A 14 23.72 -8.63 3.50
CA ALA A 14 23.73 -9.48 4.69
C ALA A 14 24.61 -8.91 5.81
N ALA A 15 25.85 -8.48 5.52
CA ALA A 15 26.71 -7.88 6.54
C ALA A 15 26.17 -6.53 7.05
N LYS A 16 25.57 -5.70 6.17
CA LYS A 16 24.84 -4.49 6.61
C LYS A 16 23.70 -4.85 7.57
N LEU A 17 22.89 -5.87 7.24
CA LEU A 17 21.79 -6.33 8.10
C LEU A 17 22.31 -6.89 9.43
N LEU A 18 23.36 -7.68 9.43
CA LEU A 18 23.96 -8.20 10.66
C LEU A 18 24.48 -7.04 11.52
N ARG A 19 25.26 -6.12 10.96
CA ARG A 19 25.75 -4.95 11.71
C ARG A 19 24.62 -4.12 12.31
N ASP A 20 23.56 -3.88 11.54
CA ASP A 20 22.50 -2.97 11.94
C ASP A 20 21.46 -3.65 12.84
N TYR A 21 21.29 -4.98 12.76
CA TYR A 21 20.23 -5.72 13.46
C TYR A 21 20.64 -6.72 14.52
N LEU A 22 21.86 -7.24 14.46
CA LEU A 22 22.31 -8.28 15.36
C LEU A 22 22.37 -7.80 16.81
N THR A 23 21.78 -8.59 17.70
CA THR A 23 21.75 -8.38 19.15
C THR A 23 21.87 -9.72 19.85
N ASP A 24 22.33 -9.74 21.11
CA ASP A 24 22.65 -10.98 21.84
C ASP A 24 21.43 -11.88 22.13
N ASP A 25 20.22 -11.34 21.99
CA ASP A 25 18.94 -12.03 22.17
C ASP A 25 18.54 -12.91 20.96
N PHE A 26 19.27 -12.84 19.84
CA PHE A 26 19.05 -13.73 18.71
C PHE A 26 19.32 -15.20 19.10
N GLN A 27 18.29 -16.04 18.98
CA GLN A 27 18.38 -17.46 19.29
C GLN A 27 19.02 -18.29 18.17
N ALA A 28 18.81 -17.88 16.92
CA ALA A 28 19.37 -18.54 15.75
C ALA A 28 19.52 -17.54 14.59
N ILE A 29 20.53 -17.75 13.76
CA ILE A 29 20.74 -17.03 12.50
C ILE A 29 20.81 -18.10 11.41
N ARG A 30 19.90 -18.06 10.44
CA ARG A 30 19.74 -19.07 9.39
C ARG A 30 20.03 -18.45 8.03
N ILE A 31 20.90 -19.09 7.26
CA ILE A 31 21.30 -18.62 5.93
C ILE A 31 21.28 -19.81 4.98
N ASP A 32 20.52 -19.71 3.90
CA ASP A 32 20.31 -20.76 2.90
C ASP A 32 21.33 -20.76 1.75
N ASP A 33 22.05 -19.66 1.55
CA ASP A 33 23.19 -19.59 0.62
C ASP A 33 24.53 -19.96 1.30
N GLU A 34 25.29 -20.86 0.67
CA GLU A 34 26.57 -21.34 1.20
C GLU A 34 27.62 -20.24 1.34
N GLN A 35 27.75 -19.42 0.30
CA GLN A 35 28.79 -18.41 0.27
C GLN A 35 28.46 -17.30 1.27
N GLU A 36 27.18 -16.94 1.39
CA GLU A 36 26.70 -15.94 2.34
C GLU A 36 26.77 -16.43 3.77
N TYR A 37 26.51 -17.72 4.02
CA TYR A 37 26.74 -18.34 5.33
C TYR A 37 28.19 -18.19 5.77
N ALA A 38 29.14 -18.57 4.91
CA ALA A 38 30.57 -18.48 5.23
C ALA A 38 31.03 -17.03 5.42
N ARG A 39 30.51 -16.08 4.63
CA ARG A 39 30.79 -14.63 4.80
C ARG A 39 30.23 -14.09 6.11
N SER A 40 28.97 -14.41 6.41
CA SER A 40 28.26 -13.97 7.60
C SER A 40 28.87 -14.53 8.87
N LEU A 41 29.27 -15.81 8.87
CA LEU A 41 29.93 -16.45 10.02
C LEU A 41 31.23 -15.72 10.38
N ARG A 42 32.10 -15.47 9.39
CA ARG A 42 33.35 -14.71 9.61
C ARG A 42 33.10 -13.30 10.14
N PHE A 43 32.04 -12.66 9.67
CA PHE A 43 31.65 -11.33 10.16
C PHE A 43 31.21 -11.40 11.63
N ILE A 44 30.35 -12.36 11.97
CA ILE A 44 29.83 -12.57 13.33
C ILE A 44 30.95 -12.96 14.29
N GLU A 45 31.88 -13.83 13.90
CA GLU A 45 33.05 -14.19 14.71
C GLU A 45 33.91 -12.97 15.09
N ARG A 46 34.01 -11.99 14.18
CA ARG A 46 34.77 -10.75 14.41
C ARG A 46 34.01 -9.75 15.28
N VAL A 47 32.70 -9.61 15.10
CA VAL A 47 31.90 -8.53 15.69
C VAL A 47 31.17 -8.97 16.95
N MET A 48 30.66 -10.20 16.99
CA MET A 48 29.86 -10.76 18.08
C MET A 48 30.06 -12.29 18.19
N PRO A 49 31.26 -12.75 18.63
CA PRO A 49 31.63 -14.17 18.59
C PRO A 49 30.68 -15.09 19.37
N GLY A 50 29.99 -14.57 20.39
CA GLY A 50 29.00 -15.33 21.16
C GLY A 50 27.80 -15.86 20.34
N LEU A 51 27.55 -15.30 19.15
CA LEU A 51 26.49 -15.75 18.24
C LEU A 51 26.98 -16.67 17.12
N ALA A 52 28.29 -16.90 16.99
CA ALA A 52 28.84 -17.76 15.93
C ALA A 52 28.25 -19.18 15.99
N ALA A 53 28.15 -19.76 17.18
CA ALA A 53 27.54 -21.09 17.38
C ALA A 53 26.04 -21.15 17.06
N ARG A 54 25.35 -20.00 17.06
CA ARG A 54 23.92 -19.88 16.72
C ARG A 54 23.70 -19.62 15.22
N THR A 55 24.78 -19.40 14.47
CA THR A 55 24.75 -19.16 13.03
C THR A 55 24.87 -20.49 12.30
N GLN A 56 23.80 -20.89 11.64
CA GLN A 56 23.67 -22.22 11.04
C GLN A 56 23.22 -22.11 9.58
N ARG A 57 23.84 -22.89 8.71
CA ARG A 57 23.38 -23.06 7.34
C ARG A 57 22.01 -23.72 7.34
N TYR A 58 21.11 -23.23 6.49
CA TYR A 58 19.83 -23.85 6.23
C TYR A 58 19.99 -24.72 4.98
N GLU A 59 19.89 -26.04 5.14
CA GLU A 59 20.18 -27.03 4.08
C GLU A 59 18.94 -27.80 3.62
N LYS A 60 17.77 -27.49 4.19
CA LYS A 60 16.52 -28.15 3.77
C LYS A 60 16.13 -27.67 2.37
N GLU A 61 15.49 -28.55 1.59
CA GLU A 61 14.97 -28.20 0.27
C GLU A 61 13.78 -27.23 0.33
N PHE A 62 13.03 -27.23 1.44
CA PHE A 62 11.87 -26.35 1.59
C PHE A 62 12.31 -24.87 1.71
N PRO A 63 11.65 -23.89 1.08
CA PRO A 63 12.11 -22.50 1.10
C PRO A 63 12.19 -21.91 2.51
N ILE A 64 13.33 -21.31 2.86
CA ILE A 64 13.60 -20.80 4.22
C ILE A 64 12.54 -19.80 4.72
N LEU A 65 12.07 -18.90 3.84
CA LEU A 65 11.08 -17.89 4.23
C LEU A 65 9.69 -18.51 4.47
N GLU A 66 9.37 -19.61 3.79
CA GLU A 66 8.13 -20.34 4.01
C GLU A 66 8.19 -21.17 5.29
N GLU A 67 9.31 -21.86 5.54
CA GLU A 67 9.54 -22.67 6.75
C GLU A 67 9.25 -21.87 8.02
N TYR A 68 9.72 -20.62 8.06
CA TYR A 68 9.57 -19.73 9.21
C TYR A 68 8.36 -18.78 9.10
N GLY A 69 7.49 -18.97 8.11
CA GLY A 69 6.25 -18.19 7.95
C GLY A 69 6.45 -16.71 7.58
N VAL A 70 7.66 -16.33 7.15
CA VAL A 70 7.99 -14.95 6.73
C VAL A 70 7.24 -14.58 5.46
N GLN A 71 7.14 -15.50 4.49
CA GLN A 71 6.44 -15.24 3.23
C GLN A 71 4.97 -14.83 3.46
N ALA A 72 4.27 -15.55 4.34
CA ALA A 72 2.89 -15.22 4.69
C ALA A 72 2.76 -13.87 5.41
N GLU A 73 3.76 -13.44 6.19
CA GLU A 73 3.76 -12.11 6.80
C GLU A 73 4.07 -11.00 5.78
N LEU A 74 4.92 -11.25 4.78
CA LEU A 74 5.17 -10.31 3.68
C LEU A 74 3.89 -10.07 2.87
N ASP A 75 3.18 -11.13 2.48
CA ASP A 75 1.93 -11.03 1.73
C ASP A 75 0.84 -10.27 2.52
N LYS A 76 0.80 -10.44 3.85
CA LYS A 76 -0.08 -9.68 4.73
C LYS A 76 0.34 -8.21 4.84
N ALA A 77 1.65 -7.95 4.90
CA ALA A 77 2.19 -6.60 5.02
C ALA A 77 1.91 -5.73 3.78
N LEU A 78 1.67 -6.34 2.62
CA LEU A 78 1.25 -5.63 1.39
C LEU A 78 -0.24 -5.26 1.37
N ARG A 79 -1.06 -5.81 2.28
CA ARG A 79 -2.49 -5.50 2.35
C ARG A 79 -2.71 -4.22 3.16
N SER A 80 -3.67 -3.39 2.74
CA SER A 80 -4.06 -2.20 3.51
C SER A 80 -4.66 -2.58 4.87
N LYS A 81 -5.50 -3.62 4.91
CA LYS A 81 -6.19 -4.08 6.13
C LYS A 81 -5.36 -5.08 6.94
N VAL A 82 -5.20 -4.81 8.23
CA VAL A 82 -4.50 -5.68 9.19
C VAL A 82 -5.42 -6.01 10.37
N TRP A 83 -5.66 -7.30 10.61
CA TRP A 83 -6.54 -7.75 11.68
C TRP A 83 -5.82 -7.74 13.04
N LEU A 84 -6.56 -7.33 14.07
CA LEU A 84 -6.16 -7.43 15.46
C LEU A 84 -6.65 -8.77 16.04
N LYS A 85 -5.99 -9.28 17.07
CA LYS A 85 -6.33 -10.55 17.75
C LYS A 85 -7.73 -10.50 18.38
N SER A 86 -8.20 -9.32 18.77
CA SER A 86 -9.57 -9.13 19.26
C SER A 86 -10.64 -9.19 18.18
N GLY A 87 -10.29 -9.16 16.89
CA GLY A 87 -11.25 -9.11 15.78
C GLY A 87 -11.61 -7.70 15.30
N GLY A 88 -11.02 -6.67 15.92
CA GLY A 88 -10.86 -5.36 15.28
C GLY A 88 -9.82 -5.40 14.16
N TYR A 89 -9.60 -4.28 13.49
CA TYR A 89 -8.60 -4.17 12.44
C TYR A 89 -8.11 -2.73 12.28
N ILE A 90 -6.91 -2.57 11.72
CA ILE A 90 -6.41 -1.28 11.26
C ILE A 90 -6.38 -1.25 9.72
N VAL A 91 -6.54 -0.07 9.13
CA VAL A 91 -6.42 0.16 7.69
C VAL A 91 -5.30 1.14 7.44
N VAL A 92 -4.26 0.71 6.72
CA VAL A 92 -3.11 1.54 6.35
C VAL A 92 -3.28 2.02 4.91
N ASN A 93 -3.38 3.33 4.74
CA ASN A 93 -3.55 3.98 3.43
C ASN A 93 -2.40 4.95 3.17
N HIS A 94 -1.72 4.75 2.05
CA HIS A 94 -0.69 5.66 1.57
C HIS A 94 -1.31 6.79 0.76
N THR A 95 -0.86 8.01 1.00
CA THR A 95 -1.12 9.17 0.13
C THR A 95 0.20 9.69 -0.41
N GLU A 96 0.15 10.76 -1.20
CA GLU A 96 1.34 11.41 -1.74
C GLU A 96 2.27 11.91 -0.63
N ALA A 97 1.70 12.57 0.38
CA ALA A 97 2.46 13.28 1.42
C ALA A 97 2.57 12.52 2.75
N LEU A 98 1.57 11.70 3.10
CA LEU A 98 1.47 11.07 4.42
C LEU A 98 0.92 9.65 4.34
N VAL A 99 1.00 8.94 5.46
CA VAL A 99 0.32 7.66 5.65
C VAL A 99 -0.79 7.85 6.65
N ALA A 100 -2.02 7.47 6.32
CA ALA A 100 -3.15 7.49 7.24
C ALA A 100 -3.41 6.07 7.75
N ILE A 101 -3.61 5.91 9.06
CA ILE A 101 -3.95 4.64 9.68
C ILE A 101 -5.21 4.80 10.52
N ASP A 102 -6.25 4.07 10.13
CA ASP A 102 -7.56 4.08 10.79
C ASP A 102 -7.77 2.80 11.62
N VAL A 103 -8.43 2.91 12.77
CA VAL A 103 -8.67 1.80 13.72
C VAL A 103 -10.17 1.49 13.80
N ASN A 104 -10.51 0.22 13.63
CA ASN A 104 -11.90 -0.25 13.65
C ASN A 104 -12.10 -1.38 14.66
N THR A 105 -13.23 -1.36 15.38
CA THR A 105 -13.64 -2.45 16.29
C THR A 105 -14.10 -3.71 15.55
N GLY A 106 -14.50 -3.62 14.27
CA GLY A 106 -14.99 -4.76 13.50
C GLY A 106 -16.19 -5.46 14.15
N ARG A 107 -16.22 -6.79 14.16
CA ARG A 107 -17.32 -7.58 14.75
C ARG A 107 -17.24 -7.71 16.28
N TYR A 108 -16.25 -7.10 16.93
CA TYR A 108 -15.92 -7.31 18.34
C TYR A 108 -16.94 -6.66 19.31
N VAL A 109 -17.83 -5.79 18.82
CA VAL A 109 -18.75 -4.99 19.65
C VAL A 109 -20.00 -5.76 20.13
N GLY A 110 -20.32 -6.92 19.55
CA GLY A 110 -21.66 -7.52 19.68
C GLY A 110 -21.84 -8.71 20.63
N LYS A 111 -20.79 -9.21 21.32
CA LYS A 111 -20.88 -10.51 22.03
C LYS A 111 -20.55 -10.51 23.53
N ARG A 112 -20.16 -9.40 24.15
CA ARG A 112 -19.82 -9.38 25.57
C ARG A 112 -20.48 -8.20 26.26
N THR A 113 -21.11 -8.49 27.38
CA THR A 113 -21.80 -7.64 28.37
C THR A 113 -20.91 -6.57 29.04
N GLY A 114 -19.82 -6.14 28.40
CA GLY A 114 -18.92 -5.09 28.89
C GLY A 114 -19.37 -3.70 28.44
N ARG A 115 -18.92 -2.66 29.15
CA ARG A 115 -19.12 -1.26 28.72
C ARG A 115 -18.44 -1.08 27.36
N LEU A 116 -19.13 -0.43 26.43
CA LEU A 116 -18.62 -0.14 25.08
C LEU A 116 -17.24 0.53 25.12
N GLU A 117 -17.06 1.47 26.05
CA GLU A 117 -15.78 2.16 26.30
C GLU A 117 -14.62 1.19 26.58
N ASP A 118 -14.80 0.18 27.43
CA ASP A 118 -13.72 -0.78 27.75
C ASP A 118 -13.25 -1.54 26.50
N THR A 119 -14.19 -1.84 25.60
CA THR A 119 -13.94 -2.52 24.32
C THR A 119 -13.16 -1.61 23.38
N ILE A 120 -13.52 -0.33 23.29
CA ILE A 120 -12.84 0.69 22.50
C ILE A 120 -11.39 0.84 22.97
N VAL A 121 -11.19 1.07 24.27
CA VAL A 121 -9.86 1.28 24.86
C VAL A 121 -8.97 0.07 24.64
N LYS A 122 -9.50 -1.13 24.85
CA LYS A 122 -8.76 -2.37 24.58
C LYS A 122 -8.35 -2.49 23.11
N THR A 123 -9.25 -2.16 22.19
CA THR A 123 -8.99 -2.19 20.75
C THR A 123 -7.90 -1.19 20.37
N ASN A 124 -7.98 0.05 20.87
CA ASN A 124 -6.97 1.09 20.62
C ASN A 124 -5.59 0.74 21.20
N LEU A 125 -5.53 0.14 22.40
CA LEU A 125 -4.26 -0.32 22.99
C LEU A 125 -3.62 -1.45 22.17
N GLU A 126 -4.44 -2.35 21.63
CA GLU A 126 -3.97 -3.39 20.73
C GLU A 126 -3.50 -2.82 19.39
N ALA A 127 -4.30 -1.91 18.82
CA ALA A 127 -3.97 -1.20 17.59
C ALA A 127 -2.66 -0.42 17.73
N ALA A 128 -2.41 0.27 18.84
CA ALA A 128 -1.15 1.01 19.06
C ALA A 128 0.09 0.11 18.92
N LYS A 129 0.06 -1.10 19.48
CA LYS A 129 1.15 -2.08 19.33
C LYS A 129 1.31 -2.56 17.90
N GLU A 130 0.20 -2.89 17.25
CA GLU A 130 0.21 -3.39 15.88
C GLU A 130 0.63 -2.31 14.88
N ILE A 131 0.21 -1.06 15.08
CA ILE A 131 0.62 0.11 14.29
C ILE A 131 2.13 0.25 14.32
N VAL A 132 2.77 0.27 15.50
CA VAL A 132 4.23 0.39 15.57
C VAL A 132 4.93 -0.83 14.96
N ARG A 133 4.35 -2.03 15.07
CA ARG A 133 4.86 -3.21 14.36
C ARG A 133 4.80 -3.00 12.84
N GLN A 134 3.68 -2.54 12.29
CA GLN A 134 3.50 -2.30 10.86
C GLN A 134 4.38 -1.15 10.35
N ILE A 135 4.57 -0.09 11.13
CA ILE A 135 5.49 1.01 10.80
C ILE A 135 6.90 0.47 10.56
N ARG A 136 7.38 -0.45 11.42
CA ARG A 136 8.70 -1.08 11.26
C ARG A 136 8.72 -2.09 10.12
N LEU A 137 7.72 -2.96 10.04
CA LEU A 137 7.64 -4.03 9.03
C LEU A 137 7.56 -3.48 7.60
N ARG A 138 6.79 -2.42 7.40
CA ARG A 138 6.59 -1.79 6.09
C ARG A 138 7.56 -0.63 5.82
N ASP A 139 8.46 -0.35 6.77
CA ASP A 139 9.34 0.83 6.82
C ASP A 139 8.61 2.15 6.48
N LEU A 140 7.46 2.40 7.12
CA LEU A 140 6.68 3.61 6.93
C LEU A 140 7.45 4.82 7.47
N GLY A 141 7.59 5.88 6.69
CA GLY A 141 8.34 7.07 7.11
C GLY A 141 7.76 8.36 6.56
N GLY A 142 8.17 9.47 7.17
CA GLY A 142 7.56 10.79 6.97
C GLY A 142 6.47 11.04 8.00
N ILE A 143 5.38 11.65 7.57
CA ILE A 143 4.22 11.95 8.40
C ILE A 143 3.26 10.75 8.37
N ILE A 144 2.89 10.26 9.54
CA ILE A 144 1.95 9.16 9.74
C ILE A 144 0.84 9.68 10.66
N VAL A 145 -0.39 9.70 10.18
CA VAL A 145 -1.57 10.16 10.92
C VAL A 145 -2.33 8.94 11.41
N LEU A 146 -2.57 8.88 12.72
CA LEU A 146 -3.28 7.79 13.38
C LEU A 146 -4.64 8.30 13.83
N ASP A 147 -5.69 7.65 13.32
CA ASP A 147 -7.08 7.87 13.68
C ASP A 147 -7.53 6.71 14.57
N PHE A 148 -7.48 6.94 15.88
CA PHE A 148 -7.94 5.97 16.87
C PHE A 148 -9.43 6.16 17.11
N ILE A 149 -10.10 5.08 17.53
CA ILE A 149 -11.53 5.14 17.88
C ILE A 149 -11.72 6.13 19.03
N ASP A 150 -12.71 7.01 18.92
CA ASP A 150 -13.03 8.01 19.93
C ASP A 150 -13.24 7.38 21.32
N MET A 151 -12.58 7.96 22.31
CA MET A 151 -12.68 7.57 23.72
C MET A 151 -13.22 8.74 24.54
N GLU A 152 -14.23 8.51 25.35
CA GLU A 152 -14.85 9.57 26.17
C GLU A 152 -13.88 10.07 27.24
N GLU A 153 -13.22 9.15 27.95
CA GLU A 153 -12.37 9.49 29.08
C GLU A 153 -10.98 9.95 28.63
N ARG A 154 -10.57 11.14 29.10
CA ARG A 154 -9.20 11.67 28.86
C ARG A 154 -8.10 10.73 29.35
N LYS A 155 -8.35 10.01 30.45
CA LYS A 155 -7.42 9.03 31.01
C LYS A 155 -7.14 7.89 30.02
N ASN A 156 -8.16 7.45 29.29
CA ASN A 156 -8.03 6.40 28.29
C ASN A 156 -7.22 6.87 27.07
N ARG A 157 -7.51 8.08 26.57
CA ARG A 157 -6.72 8.73 25.50
C ARG A 157 -5.23 8.82 25.87
N GLN A 158 -4.93 9.27 27.09
CA GLN A 158 -3.55 9.38 27.57
C GLN A 158 -2.86 8.01 27.65
N ARG A 159 -3.58 6.97 28.08
CA ARG A 159 -3.05 5.61 28.18
C ARG A 159 -2.67 5.04 26.81
N VAL A 160 -3.49 5.25 25.79
CA VAL A 160 -3.20 4.84 24.40
C VAL A 160 -1.98 5.59 23.87
N TYR A 161 -1.92 6.91 24.07
CA TYR A 161 -0.78 7.73 23.65
C TYR A 161 0.54 7.29 24.32
N GLN A 162 0.53 7.07 25.63
CA GLN A 162 1.71 6.61 26.37
C GLN A 162 2.21 5.25 25.90
N LEU A 163 1.29 4.31 25.62
CA LEU A 163 1.65 3.01 25.07
C LEU A 163 2.26 3.15 23.67
N LEU A 164 1.68 4.00 22.82
CA LEU A 164 2.23 4.28 21.50
C LEU A 164 3.65 4.84 21.58
N GLU A 165 3.90 5.82 22.46
CA GLU A 165 5.26 6.35 22.68
C GLU A 165 6.22 5.28 23.19
N GLN A 166 5.78 4.43 24.11
CA GLN A 166 6.59 3.32 24.62
C GLN A 166 6.97 2.33 23.52
N GLU A 167 6.05 1.97 22.63
CA GLU A 167 6.32 1.08 21.52
C GLU A 167 7.23 1.75 20.47
N LEU A 168 7.02 3.04 20.15
CA LEU A 168 7.87 3.79 19.22
C LEU A 168 9.32 3.88 19.67
N ARG A 169 9.61 3.92 20.98
CA ARG A 169 10.99 3.89 21.52
C ARG A 169 11.74 2.59 21.20
N LYS A 170 11.04 1.51 20.82
CA LYS A 170 11.65 0.25 20.37
C LYS A 170 12.02 0.28 18.89
N ASP A 171 11.62 1.33 18.17
CA ASP A 171 12.05 1.56 16.79
C ASP A 171 13.43 2.22 16.79
N ARG A 172 14.32 1.73 15.93
CA ARG A 172 15.66 2.30 15.75
C ARG A 172 15.62 3.57 14.92
N SER A 173 14.62 3.72 14.06
CA SER A 173 14.44 4.95 13.28
C SER A 173 13.93 6.06 14.19
N PRO A 174 14.60 7.23 14.23
CA PRO A 174 14.15 8.35 15.03
C PRO A 174 12.70 8.70 14.71
N SER A 175 11.86 8.71 15.75
CA SER A 175 10.43 8.99 15.64
C SER A 175 9.91 9.83 16.80
N LYS A 176 8.87 10.61 16.55
CA LYS A 176 8.19 11.44 17.54
C LYS A 176 6.69 11.40 17.30
N ALA A 177 5.92 11.13 18.35
CA ALA A 177 4.47 11.27 18.35
C ALA A 177 4.06 12.64 18.92
N VAL A 178 2.97 13.19 18.40
CA VAL A 178 2.32 14.41 18.91
C VAL A 178 0.81 14.18 18.86
N GLN A 179 0.13 14.46 19.96
CA GLN A 179 -1.32 14.41 20.02
C GLN A 179 -1.92 15.72 19.50
N VAL A 180 -2.84 15.62 18.53
CA VAL A 180 -3.59 16.76 17.98
C VAL A 180 -5.00 16.71 18.54
N SER A 181 -5.14 17.19 19.78
CA SER A 181 -6.34 17.01 20.61
C SER A 181 -7.64 17.52 19.99
N GLU A 182 -7.58 18.59 19.18
CA GLU A 182 -8.75 19.20 18.54
C GLU A 182 -9.42 18.28 17.52
N PHE A 183 -8.64 17.37 16.90
CA PHE A 183 -9.12 16.45 15.87
C PHE A 183 -9.16 14.99 16.33
N GLY A 184 -8.79 14.69 17.58
CA GLY A 184 -8.70 13.30 18.07
C GLY A 184 -7.55 12.48 17.49
N LEU A 185 -6.69 13.09 16.66
CA LEU A 185 -5.63 12.40 15.92
C LEU A 185 -4.31 12.35 16.70
N ILE A 186 -3.49 11.35 16.37
CA ILE A 186 -2.08 11.32 16.77
C ILE A 186 -1.21 11.35 15.52
N VAL A 187 -0.29 12.30 15.45
CA VAL A 187 0.66 12.42 14.33
C VAL A 187 2.01 11.89 14.77
N VAL A 188 2.53 10.93 14.02
CA VAL A 188 3.89 10.39 14.17
C VAL A 188 4.75 10.91 13.03
N THR A 189 5.90 11.48 13.37
CA THR A 189 6.96 11.76 12.42
C THR A 189 8.04 10.70 12.57
N ARG A 190 8.44 10.05 11.49
CA ARG A 190 9.50 9.03 11.48
C ARG A 190 10.48 9.29 10.34
N LYS A 191 11.78 9.26 10.61
CA LYS A 191 12.82 9.49 9.59
C LYS A 191 12.70 8.46 8.45
N ARG A 192 12.71 8.92 7.19
CA ARG A 192 12.80 8.04 6.00
C ARG A 192 14.25 7.60 5.81
N ALA A 193 14.52 6.32 6.06
CA ALA A 193 15.84 5.73 5.82
C ALA A 193 15.89 4.96 4.49
N LYS A 194 14.81 4.25 4.14
CA LYS A 194 14.67 3.47 2.92
C LYS A 194 13.30 3.73 2.29
N GLN A 195 13.08 3.17 1.09
CA GLN A 195 11.74 3.10 0.51
C GLN A 195 10.88 2.13 1.32
N SER A 196 9.57 2.40 1.42
CA SER A 196 8.64 1.50 2.09
C SER A 196 8.53 0.16 1.37
N LEU A 197 8.14 -0.88 2.11
CA LEU A 197 8.01 -2.24 1.59
C LEU A 197 7.09 -2.31 0.36
N GLU A 198 5.95 -1.60 0.40
CA GLU A 198 5.01 -1.53 -0.72
C GLU A 198 5.69 -0.98 -1.98
N ARG A 199 6.41 0.15 -1.87
CA ARG A 199 7.11 0.75 -3.02
C ARG A 199 8.24 -0.11 -3.58
N GLN A 200 8.81 -1.00 -2.77
CA GLN A 200 9.87 -1.91 -3.21
C GLN A 200 9.32 -3.16 -3.92
N LEU A 201 8.12 -3.60 -3.53
CA LEU A 201 7.55 -4.87 -3.97
C LEU A 201 6.36 -4.72 -4.93
N THR A 202 5.90 -3.50 -5.20
CA THR A 202 4.76 -3.24 -6.08
C THR A 202 5.05 -2.14 -7.11
N GLU A 203 4.29 -2.15 -8.19
CA GLU A 203 4.27 -1.11 -9.21
C GLU A 203 2.92 -0.36 -9.18
N PRO A 204 2.87 0.92 -9.59
CA PRO A 204 1.61 1.63 -9.74
C PRO A 204 0.63 0.88 -10.64
N CYS A 205 -0.66 0.91 -10.29
CA CYS A 205 -1.67 0.26 -11.11
C CYS A 205 -1.67 0.89 -12.53
N PRO A 206 -1.44 0.11 -13.60
CA PRO A 206 -1.37 0.65 -14.96
C PRO A 206 -2.72 1.15 -15.49
N TYR A 207 -3.81 0.86 -14.77
CA TYR A 207 -5.16 1.24 -15.13
C TYR A 207 -5.57 2.56 -14.46
N CYS A 208 -5.67 2.57 -13.13
CA CYS A 208 -6.12 3.74 -12.38
C CYS A 208 -4.98 4.65 -11.90
N SER A 209 -3.72 4.31 -12.17
CA SER A 209 -2.53 5.05 -11.70
C SER A 209 -2.52 5.26 -10.18
N GLY A 210 -3.13 4.34 -9.42
CA GLY A 210 -3.18 4.39 -7.96
C GLY A 210 -4.38 5.12 -7.34
N SER A 211 -5.32 5.64 -8.13
CA SER A 211 -6.53 6.30 -7.59
C SER A 211 -7.51 5.34 -6.91
N ALA A 212 -7.41 4.03 -7.20
CA ALA A 212 -8.37 2.98 -6.81
C ALA A 212 -9.82 3.21 -7.30
N VAL A 213 -10.05 4.19 -8.16
CA VAL A 213 -11.35 4.52 -8.75
C VAL A 213 -11.18 4.92 -10.21
N ILE A 214 -12.17 4.60 -11.03
CA ILE A 214 -12.30 5.11 -12.39
C ILE A 214 -13.65 5.80 -12.54
N LYS A 215 -13.81 6.68 -13.51
CA LYS A 215 -15.12 7.27 -13.84
C LYS A 215 -16.15 6.16 -14.07
N ALA A 216 -17.38 6.41 -13.62
CA ALA A 216 -18.46 5.47 -13.86
C ALA A 216 -18.84 5.44 -15.35
N THR A 217 -19.30 4.29 -15.83
CA THR A 217 -19.75 4.10 -17.22
C THR A 217 -20.66 5.21 -17.76
N PRO A 218 -21.71 5.67 -17.03
CA PRO A 218 -22.54 6.76 -17.53
C PRO A 218 -21.77 8.07 -17.68
N THR A 219 -20.81 8.35 -16.79
CA THR A 219 -19.98 9.57 -16.86
C THR A 219 -19.19 9.59 -18.15
N VAL A 220 -18.56 8.47 -18.52
CA VAL A 220 -17.83 8.36 -19.79
C VAL A 220 -18.76 8.50 -20.99
N CYS A 221 -19.99 7.95 -20.93
CA CYS A 221 -20.98 8.15 -21.98
C CYS A 221 -21.32 9.64 -22.18
N TYR A 222 -21.53 10.39 -21.09
CA TYR A 222 -21.78 11.84 -21.18
C TYR A 222 -20.53 12.63 -21.61
N ASP A 223 -19.32 12.21 -21.24
CA ASP A 223 -18.08 12.80 -21.74
C ASP A 223 -17.97 12.66 -23.28
N ILE A 224 -18.33 11.49 -23.82
CA ILE A 224 -18.42 11.26 -25.27
C ILE A 224 -19.42 12.24 -25.90
N LEU A 225 -20.62 12.38 -25.34
CA LEU A 225 -21.62 13.32 -25.85
C LEU A 225 -21.12 14.76 -25.85
N ALA A 226 -20.46 15.19 -24.77
CA ALA A 226 -19.88 16.52 -24.67
C ALA A 226 -18.80 16.73 -25.73
N GLU A 227 -17.96 15.74 -26.00
CA GLU A 227 -16.91 15.81 -27.01
C GLU A 227 -17.48 15.84 -28.44
N MET A 228 -18.51 15.02 -28.72
CA MET A 228 -19.22 15.05 -30.00
C MET A 228 -19.87 16.41 -30.29
N ARG A 229 -20.31 17.15 -29.25
CA ARG A 229 -20.82 18.53 -29.42
C ARG A 229 -19.72 19.50 -29.85
N LYS A 230 -18.50 19.35 -29.36
CA LYS A 230 -17.36 20.20 -29.74
C LYS A 230 -16.92 19.90 -31.17
N LEU A 231 -16.80 18.62 -31.50
CA LEU A 231 -16.28 18.16 -32.80
C LEU A 231 -17.34 18.13 -33.92
N GLY A 232 -18.63 18.28 -33.59
CA GLY A 232 -19.71 18.06 -34.55
C GLY A 232 -19.61 18.88 -35.83
N GLY A 233 -19.09 20.12 -35.75
CA GLY A 233 -18.85 20.96 -36.92
C GLY A 233 -17.75 20.43 -37.86
N GLU A 234 -16.67 19.89 -37.29
CA GLU A 234 -15.50 19.37 -38.02
C GLU A 234 -15.76 17.99 -38.63
N LEU A 235 -16.66 17.21 -38.03
CA LEU A 235 -17.02 15.87 -38.47
C LEU A 235 -18.10 15.86 -39.57
N ASN A 236 -18.55 17.04 -40.04
CA ASN A 236 -19.55 17.17 -41.10
C ASN A 236 -19.09 16.49 -42.41
N GLY A 237 -19.98 15.74 -43.06
CA GLY A 237 -19.66 14.95 -44.26
C GLY A 237 -19.04 13.57 -44.01
N HIS A 238 -18.30 13.35 -42.90
CA HIS A 238 -17.61 12.07 -42.66
C HIS A 238 -18.40 10.99 -41.88
N ARG A 239 -18.29 9.71 -42.29
CA ARG A 239 -18.77 8.58 -41.46
C ARG A 239 -17.95 8.53 -40.17
N VAL A 240 -18.60 8.49 -39.01
CA VAL A 240 -17.92 8.49 -37.71
C VAL A 240 -17.94 7.09 -37.11
N GLN A 241 -16.76 6.60 -36.73
CA GLN A 241 -16.60 5.42 -35.89
C GLN A 241 -16.11 5.87 -34.51
N LEU A 242 -16.88 5.52 -33.48
CA LEU A 242 -16.53 5.75 -32.09
C LEU A 242 -16.01 4.43 -31.51
N ARG A 243 -14.71 4.42 -31.20
CA ARG A 243 -14.03 3.27 -30.61
C ARG A 243 -13.96 3.48 -29.10
N VAL A 244 -14.50 2.53 -28.33
CA VAL A 244 -14.67 2.65 -26.88
C VAL A 244 -14.39 1.32 -26.21
N ASN A 245 -14.13 1.33 -24.90
CA ASN A 245 -14.09 0.11 -24.10
C ASN A 245 -15.41 -0.70 -24.21
N PRO A 246 -15.40 -2.05 -24.16
CA PRO A 246 -16.59 -2.88 -24.35
C PRO A 246 -17.73 -2.58 -23.36
N ASP A 247 -17.43 -2.17 -22.13
CA ASP A 247 -18.45 -1.81 -21.15
C ASP A 247 -19.17 -0.52 -21.53
N ILE A 248 -18.45 0.44 -22.11
CA ILE A 248 -19.02 1.70 -22.62
C ILE A 248 -19.85 1.44 -23.88
N ALA A 249 -19.37 0.58 -24.79
CA ALA A 249 -20.12 0.19 -25.98
C ALA A 249 -21.47 -0.43 -25.59
N ARG A 250 -21.46 -1.39 -24.68
CA ARG A 250 -22.67 -2.05 -24.17
C ARG A 250 -23.63 -1.03 -23.53
N ALA A 251 -23.09 -0.08 -22.76
CA ALA A 251 -23.89 0.97 -22.13
C ALA A 251 -24.57 1.88 -23.15
N LEU A 252 -23.83 2.41 -24.13
CA LEU A 252 -24.40 3.22 -25.21
C LEU A 252 -25.46 2.45 -26.02
N GLU A 253 -25.29 1.14 -26.18
CA GLU A 253 -26.23 0.27 -26.87
C GLU A 253 -27.43 -0.18 -26.03
N LYS A 254 -27.44 0.01 -24.71
CA LYS A 254 -28.50 -0.48 -23.81
C LYS A 254 -28.93 0.56 -22.79
N GLU A 255 -28.19 0.69 -21.69
CA GLU A 255 -28.56 1.51 -20.54
C GLU A 255 -28.60 3.00 -20.89
N GLU A 256 -27.63 3.49 -21.66
CA GLU A 256 -27.41 4.89 -22.04
C GLU A 256 -27.77 5.17 -23.51
N ARG A 257 -28.74 4.44 -24.08
CA ARG A 257 -29.22 4.65 -25.47
C ARG A 257 -29.65 6.08 -25.78
N GLY A 258 -30.10 6.83 -24.77
CA GLY A 258 -30.43 8.25 -24.91
C GLY A 258 -29.22 9.07 -25.38
N VAL A 259 -28.07 8.83 -24.76
CA VAL A 259 -26.82 9.51 -25.05
C VAL A 259 -26.36 9.23 -26.49
N LEU A 260 -26.42 7.98 -26.94
CA LEU A 260 -26.06 7.61 -28.32
C LEU A 260 -26.97 8.32 -29.33
N ARG A 261 -28.29 8.36 -29.08
CA ARG A 261 -29.23 9.07 -29.96
C ARG A 261 -28.95 10.57 -30.04
N ASP A 262 -28.58 11.19 -28.92
CA ASP A 262 -28.23 12.60 -28.89
C ASP A 262 -26.94 12.87 -29.67
N VAL A 263 -25.93 12.00 -29.53
CA VAL A 263 -24.71 12.03 -30.35
C VAL A 263 -25.05 11.96 -31.84
N GLU A 264 -25.85 10.98 -32.26
CA GLU A 264 -26.24 10.81 -33.66
C GLU A 264 -27.02 12.02 -34.19
N LYS A 265 -27.88 12.61 -33.35
CA LYS A 265 -28.63 13.82 -33.67
C LYS A 265 -27.72 15.03 -33.89
N ILE A 266 -26.72 15.21 -33.04
CA ILE A 266 -25.72 16.29 -33.17
C ILE A 266 -24.93 16.15 -34.47
N LEU A 267 -24.53 14.92 -34.82
CA LEU A 267 -23.75 14.63 -36.02
C LEU A 267 -24.60 14.51 -37.30
N GLY A 268 -25.93 14.55 -37.17
CA GLY A 268 -26.89 14.38 -38.26
C GLY A 268 -26.85 13.00 -38.92
N ARG A 269 -26.26 11.98 -38.28
CA ARG A 269 -26.03 10.65 -38.87
C ARG A 269 -25.81 9.57 -37.81
N ARG A 270 -25.86 8.31 -38.24
CA ARG A 270 -25.52 7.17 -37.36
C ARG A 270 -24.03 7.08 -37.08
N VAL A 271 -23.69 6.72 -35.85
CA VAL A 271 -22.30 6.46 -35.43
C VAL A 271 -22.06 4.97 -35.37
N THR A 272 -20.93 4.51 -35.91
CA THR A 272 -20.52 3.11 -35.76
C THR A 272 -19.78 2.93 -34.44
N LEU A 273 -20.35 2.18 -33.51
CA LEU A 273 -19.66 1.81 -32.29
C LEU A 273 -18.70 0.65 -32.56
N LYS A 274 -17.46 0.79 -32.09
CA LYS A 274 -16.45 -0.29 -32.12
C LYS A 274 -15.94 -0.54 -30.70
N ALA A 275 -16.33 -1.68 -30.14
CA ALA A 275 -15.79 -2.13 -28.86
C ALA A 275 -14.31 -2.53 -29.02
N ASP A 276 -13.46 -2.01 -28.14
CA ASP A 276 -12.04 -2.33 -28.12
C ASP A 276 -11.53 -2.56 -26.69
N ALA A 277 -11.11 -3.80 -26.42
CA ALA A 277 -10.64 -4.21 -25.10
C ALA A 277 -9.25 -3.65 -24.74
N GLN A 278 -8.51 -3.08 -25.69
CA GLN A 278 -7.24 -2.41 -25.43
C GLN A 278 -7.41 -0.97 -24.97
N LEU A 279 -8.60 -0.38 -25.14
CA LEU A 279 -8.88 0.96 -24.64
C LEU A 279 -9.21 0.94 -23.15
N HIS A 280 -8.58 1.87 -22.43
CA HIS A 280 -8.93 2.16 -21.04
C HIS A 280 -10.42 2.56 -20.94
N HIS A 281 -11.07 2.27 -19.81
CA HIS A 281 -12.50 2.59 -19.62
C HIS A 281 -12.86 4.05 -19.87
N GLU A 282 -11.95 4.95 -19.51
CA GLU A 282 -12.13 6.40 -19.65
C GLU A 282 -11.64 6.96 -20.99
N GLN A 283 -11.13 6.10 -21.88
CA GLN A 283 -10.63 6.51 -23.19
C GLN A 283 -11.62 6.13 -24.29
N PHE A 284 -11.71 7.00 -25.28
CA PHE A 284 -12.47 6.77 -26.51
C PHE A 284 -11.78 7.48 -27.67
N ASP A 285 -11.80 6.85 -28.83
CA ASP A 285 -11.27 7.43 -30.06
C ASP A 285 -12.41 7.73 -31.03
N VAL A 286 -12.32 8.87 -31.69
CA VAL A 286 -13.27 9.30 -32.72
C VAL A 286 -12.53 9.25 -34.05
N MET A 287 -12.94 8.34 -34.92
CA MET A 287 -12.33 8.16 -36.24
C MET A 287 -13.32 8.57 -37.33
N THR A 288 -12.83 9.33 -38.30
CA THR A 288 -13.53 9.55 -39.56
C THR A 288 -13.16 8.45 -40.55
N LEU A 289 -14.16 7.75 -41.07
CA LEU A 289 -13.99 6.78 -42.14
C LEU A 289 -14.13 7.55 -43.46
N GLY A 290 -13.07 7.57 -44.25
CA GLY A 290 -13.07 8.19 -45.57
C GLY A 290 -14.18 7.65 -46.48
N GLU A 291 -14.65 8.51 -47.38
CA GLU A 291 -15.50 8.09 -48.48
C GLU A 291 -14.67 7.21 -49.42
N ARG A 292 -15.17 6.00 -49.69
CA ARG A 292 -14.83 5.26 -50.91
C ARG A 292 -15.95 5.53 -51.90
#